data_AF-A0A1X7SK35-F1
#
_entry.id   AF-A0A1X7SK35-F1
#
_cell.length_a   1.000
_cell.length_b   1.000
_cell.length_c   1.000
_cell.angle_alpha   90.00
_cell.angle_beta   90.00
_cell.angle_gamma   90.00
#
_symmetry.space_group_name_H-M   'P 1'
#
loop_
_entity.id
_entity.type
_entity.pdbx_description
1 polymer ?
#
loop_
_entity_poly.entity_id
_entity_poly.type
_entity_poly.pdbx_seq_one_letter_code
_entity_poly.pdbx_strand_id
1 'polypeptide(L)'
;MWPFTEYETLFKRLPPFYSVSKLACDFQHSSNITYKAENIKKLLTVVHFQVDIYFNDDKLQYEGVKLLYNAVQYLINAVKSRILSDHFPAIFISIMYLFLKTLSISLKSSESPANVLDEGLKFTNDTVKYWIAGIVGGDMFGKDYARFTGDFLLKQREEFEVWKHIFLIPCPENLSQSWQRSLCSIVNKRLSKVPSYLKADILGFAENNQVHHLLLETIVDNLCQSLDDLIFSEGQSSTDSLKKLQGSKHMAKIMGNILKKKYTNKDKLSIDDILEWEIWPGFIRVYG
;
A
#
# COMPACT_ATOMS: atom_id res chain seq x y z
N MET A 1 -12.34 32.95 17.54
CA MET A 1 -12.23 31.90 16.50
C MET A 1 -12.55 32.57 15.17
N TRP A 2 -11.62 32.63 14.22
CA TRP A 2 -11.91 33.24 12.91
C TRP A 2 -12.97 32.42 12.15
N PRO A 3 -13.87 33.07 11.39
CA PRO A 3 -14.77 32.37 10.48
C PRO A 3 -13.99 31.50 9.47
N PHE A 4 -14.50 30.31 9.16
CA PHE A 4 -13.86 29.41 8.19
C PHE A 4 -13.66 30.06 6.81
N THR A 5 -14.59 30.93 6.38
CA THR A 5 -14.53 31.65 5.11
C THR A 5 -13.36 32.64 5.03
N GLU A 6 -13.07 33.35 6.13
CA GLU A 6 -11.90 34.23 6.24
C GLU A 6 -10.61 33.40 6.25
N TYR A 7 -10.66 32.24 6.92
CA TYR A 7 -9.54 31.32 6.99
C TYR A 7 -9.19 30.68 5.62
N GLU A 8 -10.19 30.27 4.86
CA GLU A 8 -10.04 29.78 3.49
C GLU A 8 -9.51 30.88 2.55
N THR A 9 -9.97 32.12 2.73
CA THR A 9 -9.48 33.28 1.95
C THR A 9 -8.01 33.56 2.21
N LEU A 10 -7.54 33.39 3.45
CA LEU A 10 -6.12 33.50 3.80
C LEU A 10 -5.29 32.45 3.04
N PHE A 11 -5.73 31.19 3.04
CA PHE A 11 -5.05 30.09 2.34
C PHE A 11 -4.93 30.30 0.83
N LYS A 12 -5.88 31.02 0.21
CA LYS A 12 -5.86 31.39 -1.22
C LYS A 12 -4.86 32.51 -1.55
N ARG A 13 -4.38 33.27 -0.56
CA ARG A 13 -3.52 34.44 -0.74
C ARG A 13 -2.07 34.20 -0.29
N LEU A 14 -1.85 33.26 0.62
CA LEU A 14 -0.52 32.94 1.13
C LEU A 14 0.25 32.02 0.17
N PRO A 15 1.59 32.12 0.12
CA PRO A 15 2.44 31.12 -0.51
C PRO A 15 2.11 29.70 0.00
N PRO A 16 2.14 28.67 -0.86
CA PRO A 16 1.69 27.33 -0.49
C PRO A 16 2.34 26.75 0.77
N PHE A 17 3.64 27.02 0.99
CA PHE A 17 4.34 26.50 2.16
C PHE A 17 3.78 27.06 3.48
N TYR A 18 3.38 28.33 3.54
CA TYR A 18 2.75 28.91 4.73
C TYR A 18 1.40 28.26 5.02
N SER A 19 0.58 28.05 3.99
CA SER A 19 -0.72 27.39 4.11
C SER A 19 -0.57 25.95 4.63
N VAL A 20 0.42 25.20 4.13
CA VAL A 20 0.70 23.83 4.59
C VAL A 20 1.23 23.81 6.03
N SER A 21 2.21 24.66 6.37
CA SER A 21 2.74 24.75 7.74
C SER A 21 1.67 25.15 8.75
N LYS A 22 0.78 26.08 8.36
CA LYS A 22 -0.33 26.50 9.21
C LYS A 22 -1.33 25.36 9.42
N LEU A 23 -1.66 24.61 8.38
CA LEU A 23 -2.51 23.43 8.49
C LEU A 23 -1.89 22.39 9.44
N ALA A 24 -0.58 22.14 9.34
CA ALA A 24 0.15 21.24 10.22
C ALA A 24 0.10 21.68 11.70
N CYS A 25 0.28 22.98 11.95
CA CYS A 25 0.17 23.55 13.29
C CYS A 25 -1.24 23.37 13.88
N ASP A 26 -2.28 23.61 13.08
CA ASP A 26 -3.66 23.40 13.50
C ASP A 26 -3.96 21.94 13.83
N PHE A 27 -3.39 21.02 13.04
CA PHE A 27 -3.46 19.60 13.33
C PHE A 27 -2.84 19.27 14.67
N GLN A 28 -1.68 19.83 15.04
CA GLN A 28 -1.06 19.51 16.33
C GLN A 28 -1.84 20.06 17.54
N HIS A 29 -2.38 21.27 17.44
CA HIS A 29 -2.88 22.02 18.61
C HIS A 29 -4.39 21.95 18.81
N SER A 30 -5.15 21.37 17.88
CA SER A 30 -6.60 21.32 17.99
C SER A 30 -7.13 20.15 18.83
N SER A 31 -7.89 20.37 19.90
CA SER A 31 -8.53 19.27 20.65
C SER A 31 -9.82 18.71 20.04
N ASN A 32 -10.43 19.39 19.04
CA ASN A 32 -11.77 19.06 18.55
C ASN A 32 -11.77 18.80 17.02
N ILE A 33 -11.70 17.53 16.60
CA ILE A 33 -11.40 17.10 15.21
C ILE A 33 -12.67 16.81 14.38
N THR A 34 -13.78 16.42 15.01
CA THR A 34 -14.96 15.88 14.31
C THR A 34 -15.69 16.91 13.46
N TYR A 35 -15.72 18.18 13.88
CA TYR A 35 -16.22 19.32 13.09
C TYR A 35 -15.17 19.85 12.07
N LYS A 36 -13.94 19.29 12.05
CA LYS A 36 -12.80 19.81 11.26
C LYS A 36 -12.47 19.03 10.02
N ALA A 37 -12.84 17.76 9.90
CA ALA A 37 -12.41 16.93 8.76
C ALA A 37 -12.82 17.53 7.41
N GLU A 38 -14.03 18.07 7.30
CA GLU A 38 -14.57 18.56 6.03
C GLU A 38 -13.94 19.92 5.68
N ASN A 39 -13.67 20.72 6.70
CA ASN A 39 -12.90 21.95 6.58
C ASN A 39 -11.45 21.68 6.19
N ILE A 40 -10.82 20.64 6.77
CA ILE A 40 -9.49 20.18 6.40
C ILE A 40 -9.47 19.72 4.94
N LYS A 41 -10.44 18.91 4.50
CA LYS A 41 -10.56 18.48 3.11
C LYS A 41 -10.64 19.69 2.17
N LYS A 42 -11.50 20.68 2.49
CA LYS A 42 -11.61 21.93 1.72
C LYS A 42 -10.29 22.71 1.67
N LEU A 43 -9.61 22.87 2.80
CA LEU A 43 -8.31 23.56 2.86
C LEU A 43 -7.24 22.81 2.07
N LEU A 44 -7.22 21.47 2.13
CA LEU A 44 -6.33 20.65 1.30
C LEU A 44 -6.63 20.86 -0.19
N THR A 45 -7.89 20.92 -0.60
CA THR A 45 -8.26 21.26 -2.00
C THR A 45 -7.69 22.62 -2.41
N VAL A 46 -7.81 23.65 -1.55
CA VAL A 46 -7.24 24.97 -1.80
C VAL A 46 -5.71 24.89 -1.91
N VAL A 47 -5.04 24.16 -1.01
CA VAL A 47 -3.59 23.96 -1.04
C VAL A 47 -3.16 23.28 -2.34
N HIS A 48 -3.85 22.22 -2.76
CA HIS A 48 -3.55 21.50 -4.00
C HIS A 48 -3.58 22.44 -5.21
N PHE A 49 -4.63 23.26 -5.30
CA PHE A 49 -4.81 24.25 -6.36
C PHE A 49 -3.74 25.35 -6.32
N GLN A 50 -3.38 25.83 -5.14
CA GLN A 50 -2.32 26.83 -4.98
C GLN A 50 -0.95 26.28 -5.36
N VAL A 51 -0.65 25.01 -5.03
CA VAL A 51 0.59 24.35 -5.47
C VAL A 51 0.62 24.21 -6.99
N ASP A 52 -0.51 23.90 -7.64
CA ASP A 52 -0.57 23.90 -9.10
C ASP A 52 -0.22 25.26 -9.67
N ILE A 53 -0.92 26.32 -9.26
CA ILE A 53 -0.69 27.68 -9.78
C ILE A 53 0.75 28.13 -9.54
N TYR A 54 1.23 27.99 -8.30
CA TYR A 54 2.51 28.56 -7.88
C TYR A 54 3.70 27.92 -8.60
N PHE A 55 3.60 26.65 -8.98
CA PHE A 55 4.67 25.90 -9.64
C PHE A 55 4.36 25.56 -11.11
N ASN A 56 3.35 26.20 -11.71
CA ASN A 56 3.06 26.11 -13.16
C ASN A 56 3.96 27.04 -13.99
N ASP A 57 4.64 28.00 -13.36
CA ASP A 57 5.47 29.00 -14.02
C ASP A 57 6.92 28.48 -14.14
N ASP A 58 7.55 28.62 -15.32
CA ASP A 58 8.88 28.08 -15.65
C ASP A 58 10.04 28.60 -14.76
N LYS A 59 9.74 29.52 -13.84
CA LYS A 59 10.65 30.03 -12.81
C LYS A 59 10.43 29.31 -11.49
N LEU A 60 10.74 28.01 -11.47
CA LEU A 60 10.86 27.22 -10.25
C LEU A 60 11.94 27.82 -9.34
N GLN A 61 11.54 28.55 -8.30
CA GLN A 61 12.46 29.00 -7.26
C GLN A 61 12.78 27.83 -6.33
N TYR A 62 14.02 27.33 -6.40
CA TYR A 62 14.51 26.20 -5.62
C TYR A 62 14.19 26.30 -4.12
N GLU A 63 14.33 27.50 -3.54
CA GLU A 63 14.04 27.75 -2.13
C GLU A 63 12.56 27.55 -1.78
N GLY A 64 11.64 28.02 -2.63
CA GLY A 64 10.20 27.84 -2.44
C GLY A 64 9.77 26.37 -2.50
N VAL A 65 10.38 25.58 -3.39
CA VAL A 65 10.15 24.13 -3.50
C VAL A 65 10.61 23.42 -2.22
N LYS A 66 11.81 23.74 -1.74
CA LYS A 66 12.36 23.16 -0.51
C LYS A 66 11.52 23.49 0.72
N LEU A 67 11.07 24.74 0.85
CA LEU A 67 10.18 25.14 1.95
C LEU A 67 8.85 24.40 1.91
N LEU A 68 8.24 24.26 0.73
CA LEU A 68 7.01 23.48 0.58
C LEU A 68 7.23 22.00 0.93
N TYR A 69 8.31 21.39 0.45
CA TYR A 69 8.64 20.00 0.74
C TYR A 69 8.74 19.74 2.25
N ASN A 70 9.48 20.58 2.95
CA ASN A 70 9.61 20.52 4.41
C ASN A 70 8.27 20.73 5.13
N ALA A 71 7.45 21.67 4.65
CA ALA A 71 6.13 21.92 5.21
C ALA A 71 5.21 20.71 5.07
N VAL A 72 5.23 20.02 3.93
CA VAL A 72 4.40 18.82 3.71
C VAL A 72 4.89 17.64 4.56
N GLN A 73 6.20 17.46 4.71
CA GLN A 73 6.75 16.48 5.66
C GLN A 73 6.28 16.76 7.09
N TYR A 74 6.31 18.04 7.50
CA TYR A 74 5.82 18.47 8.80
C TYR A 74 4.32 18.20 8.99
N LEU A 75 3.50 18.48 7.97
CA LEU A 75 2.08 18.15 7.96
C LEU A 75 1.83 16.65 8.12
N ILE A 76 2.53 15.80 7.36
CA ILE A 76 2.42 14.35 7.49
C ILE A 76 2.75 13.92 8.92
N ASN A 77 3.83 14.43 9.50
CA ASN A 77 4.22 14.08 10.87
C ASN A 77 3.21 14.59 11.92
N ALA A 78 2.59 15.76 11.71
CA ALA A 78 1.52 16.28 12.55
C ALA A 78 0.24 15.41 12.51
N VAL A 79 -0.05 14.78 11.36
CA VAL A 79 -1.23 13.94 11.19
C VAL A 79 -0.99 12.51 11.66
N LYS A 80 0.24 11.99 11.57
CA LYS A 80 0.61 10.63 12.02
C LYS A 80 0.13 10.35 13.45
N SER A 81 0.28 11.29 14.37
CA SER A 81 -0.09 11.09 15.79
C SER A 81 -1.60 11.07 16.07
N ARG A 82 -2.45 11.32 15.07
CA ARG A 82 -3.90 11.47 15.25
C ARG A 82 -4.64 10.41 14.46
N ILE A 83 -4.72 9.20 15.02
CA ILE A 83 -5.31 8.05 14.33
C ILE A 83 -6.79 7.87 14.68
N LEU A 84 -7.55 7.47 13.65
CA LEU A 84 -8.85 6.78 13.65
C LEU A 84 -10.12 7.61 13.91
N SER A 85 -10.48 8.43 12.91
CA SER A 85 -11.90 8.76 12.67
C SER A 85 -12.27 8.41 11.22
N ASP A 86 -13.55 8.24 10.92
CA ASP A 86 -14.07 7.75 9.61
C ASP A 86 -13.65 8.61 8.40
N HIS A 87 -13.12 9.82 8.62
CA HIS A 87 -12.67 10.73 7.56
C HIS A 87 -11.15 10.69 7.33
N PHE A 88 -10.41 9.97 8.16
CA PHE A 88 -8.95 9.90 8.11
C PHE A 88 -8.40 9.34 6.79
N PRO A 89 -8.98 8.31 6.14
CA PRO A 89 -8.45 7.81 4.88
C PRO A 89 -8.40 8.87 3.78
N ALA A 90 -9.46 9.68 3.63
CA ALA A 90 -9.52 10.73 2.61
C ALA A 90 -8.49 11.84 2.86
N ILE A 91 -8.32 12.25 4.13
CA ILE A 91 -7.32 13.25 4.52
C ILE A 91 -5.92 12.72 4.26
N PHE A 92 -5.64 11.49 4.68
CA PHE A 92 -4.34 10.84 4.45
C PHE A 92 -4.01 10.75 2.96
N ILE A 93 -4.94 10.28 2.13
CA ILE A 93 -4.77 10.17 0.67
C ILE A 93 -4.43 11.55 0.08
N SER A 94 -5.16 12.59 0.48
CA SER A 94 -4.94 13.95 -0.02
C SER A 94 -3.58 14.52 0.38
N ILE A 95 -3.12 14.28 1.61
CA ILE A 95 -1.82 14.74 2.09
C ILE A 95 -0.69 13.92 1.42
N MET A 96 -0.85 12.61 1.26
CA MET A 96 0.13 11.78 0.55
C MET A 96 0.25 12.16 -0.92
N TYR A 97 -0.88 12.44 -1.58
CA TYR A 97 -0.85 12.98 -2.94
C TYR A 97 -0.09 14.30 -2.99
N LEU A 98 -0.34 15.21 -2.04
CA LEU A 98 0.39 16.48 -1.95
C LEU A 98 1.89 16.26 -1.81
N PHE A 99 2.29 15.30 -0.97
CA PHE A 99 3.70 14.93 -0.80
C PHE A 99 4.32 14.40 -2.11
N LEU A 100 3.66 13.45 -2.78
CA LEU A 100 4.16 12.91 -4.05
C LEU A 100 4.27 14.00 -5.12
N LYS A 101 3.31 14.92 -5.18
CA LYS A 101 3.34 16.09 -6.05
C LYS A 101 4.54 17.00 -5.75
N THR A 102 4.74 17.37 -4.49
CA THR A 102 5.88 18.20 -4.08
C THR A 102 7.22 17.50 -4.29
N LEU A 103 7.30 16.18 -4.05
CA LEU A 103 8.48 15.39 -4.37
C LEU A 103 8.79 15.43 -5.86
N SER A 104 7.77 15.28 -6.73
CA SER A 104 7.94 15.36 -8.18
C SER A 104 8.48 16.72 -8.62
N ILE A 105 7.96 17.80 -8.04
CA ILE A 105 8.45 19.16 -8.27
C ILE A 105 9.91 19.31 -7.80
N SER A 106 10.22 18.77 -6.61
CA SER A 106 11.57 18.80 -6.04
C SER A 106 12.60 18.05 -6.88
N LEU A 107 12.21 16.95 -7.52
CA LEU A 107 13.08 16.21 -8.43
C LEU A 107 13.45 17.01 -9.67
N LYS A 108 12.53 17.83 -10.19
CA LYS A 108 12.76 18.66 -11.37
C LYS A 108 13.70 19.84 -11.09
N SER A 109 13.75 20.32 -9.84
CA SER A 109 14.55 21.48 -9.46
C SER A 109 15.85 21.15 -8.72
N SER A 110 16.10 19.88 -8.37
CA SER A 110 17.28 19.48 -7.58
C SER A 110 18.51 19.22 -8.45
N GLU A 111 19.68 19.66 -7.95
CA GLU A 111 20.99 19.28 -8.50
C GLU A 111 21.36 17.81 -8.23
N SER A 112 20.71 17.17 -7.24
CA SER A 112 20.88 15.75 -6.91
C SER A 112 19.55 14.99 -6.84
N PRO A 113 18.88 14.72 -7.98
CA PRO A 113 17.56 14.09 -8.01
C PRO A 113 17.52 12.70 -7.37
N ALA A 114 18.60 11.91 -7.48
CA ALA A 114 18.66 10.57 -6.90
C ALA A 114 18.53 10.60 -5.36
N ASN A 115 19.26 11.49 -4.68
CA ASN A 115 19.20 11.61 -3.22
C ASN A 115 17.80 12.06 -2.76
N VAL A 116 17.21 13.04 -3.46
CA VAL A 116 15.86 13.53 -3.17
C VAL A 116 14.83 12.41 -3.35
N LEU A 117 14.97 11.59 -4.40
CA LEU A 117 14.10 10.44 -4.63
C LEU A 117 14.23 9.41 -3.51
N ASP A 118 15.45 9.02 -3.14
CA ASP A 118 15.70 8.00 -2.13
C ASP A 118 15.18 8.42 -0.74
N GLU A 119 15.47 9.65 -0.32
CA GLU A 119 14.95 10.21 0.93
C GLU A 119 13.43 10.35 0.90
N GLY A 120 12.87 10.82 -0.21
CA GLY A 120 11.44 10.95 -0.42
C GLY A 120 10.72 9.61 -0.34
N LEU A 121 11.21 8.58 -1.03
CA LEU A 121 10.64 7.23 -1.01
C LEU A 121 10.81 6.56 0.35
N LYS A 122 11.92 6.79 1.05
CA LYS A 122 12.09 6.32 2.43
C LYS A 122 11.00 6.93 3.33
N PHE A 123 10.77 8.23 3.22
CA PHE A 123 9.75 8.94 3.98
C PHE A 123 8.33 8.46 3.66
N THR A 124 7.98 8.26 2.38
CA THR A 124 6.66 7.72 2.02
C THR A 124 6.48 6.29 2.54
N ASN A 125 7.51 5.45 2.42
CA ASN A 125 7.48 4.08 2.90
C ASN A 125 7.24 4.01 4.41
N ASP A 126 7.94 4.81 5.19
CA ASP A 126 7.78 4.82 6.64
C ASP A 126 6.41 5.39 7.04
N THR A 127 5.88 6.34 6.27
CA THR A 127 4.53 6.88 6.45
C THR A 127 3.44 5.86 6.16
N VAL A 128 3.56 5.11 5.05
CA VAL A 128 2.62 4.04 4.69
C VAL A 128 2.66 2.92 5.73
N LYS A 129 3.85 2.47 6.12
CA LYS A 129 4.01 1.44 7.17
C LYS A 129 3.36 1.87 8.47
N TYR A 130 3.58 3.12 8.89
CA TYR A 130 2.97 3.67 10.09
C TYR A 130 1.44 3.64 10.01
N TRP A 131 0.87 4.03 8.87
CA TRP A 131 -0.58 4.03 8.69
C TRP A 131 -1.18 2.63 8.75
N ILE A 132 -0.56 1.66 8.05
CA ILE A 132 -0.98 0.26 8.08
C ILE A 132 -0.88 -0.29 9.51
N ALA A 133 0.23 -0.02 10.22
CA ALA A 133 0.40 -0.44 11.61
C ALA A 133 -0.64 0.20 12.55
N GLY A 134 -1.05 1.43 12.29
CA GLY A 134 -2.10 2.12 13.06
C GLY A 134 -3.50 1.52 12.89
N ILE A 135 -3.81 0.96 11.71
CA ILE A 135 -5.14 0.37 11.41
C ILE A 135 -5.17 -1.14 11.68
N VAL A 136 -4.21 -1.85 11.11
CA VAL A 136 -4.14 -3.32 11.12
C VAL A 136 -3.43 -3.80 12.38
N GLY A 137 -2.37 -3.10 12.78
CA GLY A 137 -1.43 -3.57 13.78
C GLY A 137 -0.53 -4.70 13.28
N GLY A 138 0.51 -5.00 14.04
CA GLY A 138 1.47 -6.06 13.71
C GLY A 138 2.32 -5.78 12.47
N ASP A 139 3.26 -6.67 12.22
CA ASP A 139 4.25 -6.57 11.15
C ASP A 139 3.97 -7.50 9.95
N MET A 140 2.98 -8.38 10.08
CA MET A 140 2.50 -9.34 9.08
C MET A 140 1.17 -8.90 8.46
N PHE A 141 0.92 -9.29 7.21
CA PHE A 141 -0.35 -9.05 6.54
C PHE A 141 -1.52 -9.68 7.30
N GLY A 142 -2.59 -8.92 7.54
CA GLY A 142 -3.82 -9.41 8.15
C GLY A 142 -3.76 -9.71 9.64
N LYS A 143 -2.63 -9.44 10.31
CA LYS A 143 -2.32 -9.68 11.74
C LYS A 143 -2.78 -11.04 12.27
N ASP A 144 -1.82 -11.89 12.63
CA ASP A 144 -2.12 -13.23 13.15
C ASP A 144 -2.83 -13.17 14.51
N TYR A 145 -3.74 -14.13 14.71
CA TYR A 145 -4.36 -14.40 16.01
C TYR A 145 -4.58 -15.90 16.15
N ALA A 146 -3.71 -16.57 16.92
CA ALA A 146 -3.89 -17.98 17.27
C ALA A 146 -5.03 -18.14 18.29
N ARG A 147 -6.06 -18.91 17.95
CA ARG A 147 -6.99 -19.52 18.92
C ARG A 147 -6.83 -21.04 18.91
N PHE A 148 -7.33 -21.68 19.97
CA PHE A 148 -7.44 -23.14 20.12
C PHE A 148 -8.16 -23.87 18.95
N THR A 149 -8.79 -23.15 18.01
CA THR A 149 -9.56 -23.69 16.89
C THR A 149 -8.90 -23.49 15.52
N GLY A 150 -7.64 -23.01 15.46
CA GLY A 150 -6.87 -22.79 14.23
C GLY A 150 -6.43 -21.33 14.02
N ASP A 151 -5.50 -21.13 13.09
CA ASP A 151 -4.94 -19.81 12.75
C ASP A 151 -5.78 -19.11 11.68
N PHE A 152 -6.05 -17.82 11.87
CA PHE A 152 -6.80 -17.01 10.91
C PHE A 152 -6.34 -15.55 10.91
N LEU A 153 -6.50 -14.90 9.76
CA LEU A 153 -6.09 -13.51 9.54
C LEU A 153 -7.19 -12.53 9.97
N LEU A 154 -7.11 -12.04 11.20
CA LEU A 154 -8.18 -11.28 11.84
C LEU A 154 -8.45 -9.91 11.19
N LYS A 155 -7.41 -9.26 10.65
CA LYS A 155 -7.44 -7.92 10.08
C LYS A 155 -7.23 -7.88 8.57
N GLN A 156 -7.41 -9.02 7.90
CA GLN A 156 -7.23 -9.16 6.46
C GLN A 156 -8.08 -8.15 5.68
N ARG A 157 -9.37 -8.04 6.02
CA ARG A 157 -10.30 -7.13 5.33
C ARG A 157 -9.89 -5.67 5.50
N GLU A 158 -9.56 -5.26 6.71
CA GLU A 158 -9.12 -3.90 7.00
C GLU A 158 -7.81 -3.56 6.27
N GLU A 159 -6.87 -4.51 6.20
CA GLU A 159 -5.63 -4.30 5.45
C GLU A 159 -5.89 -4.13 3.95
N PHE A 160 -6.80 -4.92 3.36
CA PHE A 160 -7.19 -4.73 1.95
C PHE A 160 -7.84 -3.37 1.68
N GLU A 161 -8.69 -2.86 2.58
CA GLU A 161 -9.25 -1.51 2.44
C GLU A 161 -8.17 -0.42 2.51
N VAL A 162 -7.18 -0.58 3.41
CA VAL A 162 -6.04 0.33 3.46
C VAL A 162 -5.26 0.32 2.15
N TRP A 163 -4.93 -0.87 1.63
CA TRP A 163 -4.21 -0.98 0.37
C TRP A 163 -4.99 -0.42 -0.82
N LYS A 164 -6.30 -0.67 -0.89
CA LYS A 164 -7.18 -0.08 -1.90
C LYS A 164 -7.06 1.45 -1.92
N HIS A 165 -7.06 2.08 -0.75
CA HIS A 165 -6.87 3.53 -0.67
C HIS A 165 -5.46 3.97 -1.09
N ILE A 166 -4.42 3.26 -0.68
CA ILE A 166 -3.02 3.61 -0.99
C ILE A 166 -2.74 3.52 -2.50
N PHE A 167 -3.17 2.43 -3.15
CA PHE A 167 -2.93 2.22 -4.58
C PHE A 167 -3.73 3.18 -5.47
N LEU A 168 -4.81 3.78 -4.95
CA LEU A 168 -5.60 4.81 -5.65
C LEU A 168 -5.06 6.23 -5.45
N ILE A 169 -4.00 6.45 -4.66
CA ILE A 169 -3.39 7.78 -4.50
C ILE A 169 -2.84 8.22 -5.87
N PRO A 170 -3.30 9.36 -6.43
CA PRO A 170 -2.74 9.88 -7.66
C PRO A 170 -1.24 10.11 -7.52
N CYS A 171 -0.45 9.69 -8.51
CA CYS A 171 1.00 9.82 -8.48
C CYS A 171 1.50 10.48 -9.77
N PRO A 172 2.36 11.51 -9.69
CA PRO A 172 3.02 12.06 -10.87
C PRO A 172 3.78 10.99 -11.66
N GLU A 173 3.77 11.09 -13.00
CA GLU A 173 4.32 10.07 -13.90
C GLU A 173 5.80 9.75 -13.64
N ASN A 174 6.60 10.78 -13.38
CA ASN A 174 8.04 10.65 -13.08
C ASN A 174 8.33 9.91 -11.76
N LEU A 175 7.33 9.70 -10.91
CA LEU A 175 7.42 8.96 -9.65
C LEU A 175 6.67 7.63 -9.68
N SER A 176 5.73 7.46 -10.61
CA SER A 176 4.75 6.37 -10.60
C SER A 176 5.38 4.99 -10.46
N GLN A 177 6.42 4.71 -11.26
CA GLN A 177 7.10 3.41 -11.23
C GLN A 177 7.82 3.16 -9.90
N SER A 178 8.53 4.16 -9.37
CA SER A 178 9.26 4.05 -8.11
C SER A 178 8.32 3.95 -6.90
N TRP A 179 7.20 4.66 -6.95
CA TRP A 179 6.13 4.59 -5.96
C TRP A 179 5.49 3.20 -5.94
N GLN A 180 5.05 2.70 -7.09
CA GLN A 180 4.45 1.37 -7.22
C GLN A 180 5.39 0.27 -6.73
N ARG A 181 6.66 0.28 -7.15
CA ARG A 181 7.68 -0.67 -6.65
C ARG A 181 7.83 -0.61 -5.13
N SER A 182 7.81 0.59 -4.57
CA SER A 182 7.92 0.79 -3.12
C SER A 182 6.71 0.22 -2.38
N LEU A 183 5.49 0.44 -2.90
CA LEU A 183 4.27 -0.16 -2.35
C LEU A 183 4.31 -1.69 -2.39
N CYS A 184 4.63 -2.27 -3.55
CA CYS A 184 4.76 -3.72 -3.71
C CYS A 184 5.83 -4.29 -2.76
N SER A 185 6.93 -3.57 -2.54
CA SER A 185 7.96 -3.98 -1.57
C SER A 185 7.42 -4.05 -0.13
N ILE A 186 6.60 -3.08 0.28
CA ILE A 186 5.98 -3.08 1.62
C ILE A 186 5.00 -4.25 1.76
N VAL A 187 4.11 -4.44 0.77
CA VAL A 187 3.17 -5.58 0.73
C VAL A 187 3.95 -6.89 0.83
N ASN A 188 4.97 -7.07 -0.02
CA ASN A 188 5.76 -8.29 -0.08
C ASN A 188 6.45 -8.62 1.25
N LYS A 189 7.00 -7.61 1.95
CA LYS A 189 7.60 -7.78 3.28
C LYS A 189 6.60 -8.18 4.37
N ARG A 190 5.34 -7.77 4.23
CA ARG A 190 4.27 -8.16 5.15
C ARG A 190 3.75 -9.55 4.84
N LEU A 191 3.61 -9.90 3.56
CA LEU A 191 3.21 -11.23 3.10
C LEU A 191 4.28 -12.30 3.36
N SER A 192 5.57 -11.96 3.30
CA SER A 192 6.66 -12.90 3.57
C SER A 192 6.66 -13.43 5.00
N LYS A 193 6.01 -12.72 5.92
CA LYS A 193 5.84 -13.14 7.32
C LYS A 193 4.58 -13.99 7.53
N VAL A 194 3.69 -14.04 6.55
CA VAL A 194 2.47 -14.86 6.61
C VAL A 194 2.86 -16.32 6.43
N PRO A 195 2.39 -17.24 7.30
CA PRO A 195 2.54 -18.67 7.08
C PRO A 195 2.00 -19.11 5.71
N SER A 196 2.74 -19.95 5.00
CA SER A 196 2.47 -20.29 3.60
C SER A 196 1.07 -20.90 3.37
N TYR A 197 0.53 -21.64 4.34
CA TYR A 197 -0.84 -22.20 4.28
C TYR A 197 -1.95 -21.14 4.33
N LEU A 198 -1.71 -19.97 4.94
CA LEU A 198 -2.69 -18.88 4.97
C LEU A 198 -2.68 -18.02 3.69
N LYS A 199 -1.63 -18.12 2.87
CA LYS A 199 -1.50 -17.29 1.65
C LYS A 199 -2.54 -17.64 0.58
N ALA A 200 -3.00 -18.89 0.53
CA ALA A 200 -4.09 -19.30 -0.36
C ALA A 200 -5.40 -18.58 -0.02
N ASP A 201 -5.70 -18.39 1.27
CA ASP A 201 -6.87 -17.63 1.73
C ASP A 201 -6.74 -16.14 1.40
N ILE A 202 -5.51 -15.59 1.46
CA ILE A 202 -5.23 -14.22 1.00
C ILE A 202 -5.56 -14.04 -0.48
N LEU A 203 -5.09 -14.96 -1.33
CA LEU A 203 -5.37 -14.90 -2.76
C LEU A 203 -6.87 -15.04 -3.05
N GLY A 204 -7.53 -16.02 -2.45
CA GLY A 204 -8.98 -16.23 -2.64
C GLY A 204 -9.79 -14.99 -2.26
N PHE A 205 -9.45 -14.34 -1.15
CA PHE A 205 -10.08 -13.08 -0.77
C PHE A 205 -9.82 -11.98 -1.80
N ALA A 206 -8.56 -11.81 -2.24
CA ALA A 206 -8.16 -10.78 -3.19
C ALA A 206 -8.91 -10.91 -4.53
N GLU A 207 -9.05 -12.13 -5.05
CA GLU A 207 -9.72 -12.40 -6.33
C GLU A 207 -11.24 -12.15 -6.29
N ASN A 208 -11.86 -12.36 -5.13
CA ASN A 208 -13.29 -12.16 -4.90
C ASN A 208 -13.66 -10.68 -4.67
N ASN A 209 -12.71 -9.86 -4.23
CA ASN A 209 -12.95 -8.45 -3.87
C ASN A 209 -12.40 -7.43 -4.88
N GLN A 210 -12.02 -7.87 -6.09
CA GLN A 210 -11.54 -7.01 -7.19
C GLN A 210 -10.46 -6.01 -6.74
N VAL A 211 -9.46 -6.49 -6.00
CA VAL A 211 -8.38 -5.63 -5.51
C VAL A 211 -7.53 -5.07 -6.66
N HIS A 212 -6.76 -4.02 -6.36
CA HIS A 212 -5.86 -3.41 -7.34
C HIS A 212 -4.91 -4.44 -7.98
N HIS A 213 -4.74 -4.41 -9.31
CA HIS A 213 -3.99 -5.43 -10.05
C HIS A 213 -2.57 -5.65 -9.53
N LEU A 214 -1.81 -4.57 -9.23
CA LEU A 214 -0.45 -4.71 -8.66
C LEU A 214 -0.43 -5.40 -7.29
N LEU A 215 -1.47 -5.20 -6.46
CA LEU A 215 -1.58 -5.88 -5.18
C LEU A 215 -1.83 -7.37 -5.41
N LEU A 216 -2.73 -7.71 -6.34
CA LEU A 216 -3.02 -9.08 -6.71
C LEU A 216 -1.79 -9.80 -7.27
N GLU A 217 -1.07 -9.17 -8.19
CA GLU A 217 0.19 -9.70 -8.74
C GLU A 217 1.24 -9.91 -7.65
N THR A 218 1.39 -8.96 -6.72
CA THR A 218 2.33 -9.09 -5.59
C THR A 218 1.95 -10.27 -4.69
N ILE A 219 0.65 -10.49 -4.44
CA ILE A 219 0.17 -11.65 -3.67
C ILE A 219 0.49 -12.96 -4.39
N VAL A 220 0.20 -13.03 -5.69
CA VAL A 220 0.47 -14.23 -6.52
C VAL A 220 1.98 -14.53 -6.56
N ASP A 221 2.81 -13.52 -6.77
CA ASP A 221 4.27 -13.69 -6.83
C ASP A 221 4.83 -14.13 -5.48
N ASN A 222 4.36 -13.54 -4.37
CA ASN A 222 4.77 -13.94 -3.03
C ASN A 222 4.34 -15.39 -2.71
N LEU A 223 3.11 -15.78 -3.08
CA LEU A 223 2.63 -17.15 -2.95
C LEU A 223 3.53 -18.10 -3.76
N CYS A 224 3.85 -17.75 -5.01
CA CYS A 224 4.72 -18.55 -5.87
C CYS A 224 6.11 -18.75 -5.26
N GLN A 225 6.66 -17.74 -4.59
CA GLN A 225 7.94 -17.84 -3.88
C GLN A 225 7.88 -18.82 -2.71
N SER A 226 6.77 -18.86 -1.98
CA SER A 226 6.55 -19.72 -0.81
C SER A 226 5.92 -21.09 -1.13
N LEU A 227 5.84 -21.48 -2.41
CA LEU A 227 5.25 -22.76 -2.79
C LEU A 227 6.02 -23.98 -2.27
N ASP A 228 7.33 -23.88 -2.06
CA ASP A 228 8.13 -25.02 -1.58
C ASP A 228 7.62 -25.48 -0.21
N ASP A 229 7.30 -24.54 0.68
CA ASP A 229 6.72 -24.82 1.99
C ASP A 229 5.36 -25.53 1.90
N LEU A 230 4.60 -25.33 0.83
CA LEU A 230 3.31 -26.00 0.62
C LEU A 230 3.47 -27.37 -0.03
N ILE A 231 4.39 -27.50 -0.98
CA ILE A 231 4.59 -28.71 -1.77
C ILE A 231 5.25 -29.81 -0.95
N PHE A 232 6.24 -29.45 -0.12
CA PHE A 232 7.11 -30.39 0.59
C PHE A 232 6.78 -30.51 2.09
N SER A 233 5.80 -29.77 2.59
CA SER A 233 5.35 -29.90 3.98
C SER A 233 4.35 -31.03 4.13
N GLU A 234 4.61 -31.92 5.09
CA GLU A 234 3.70 -32.98 5.48
C GLU A 234 2.67 -32.42 6.47
N GLY A 235 1.45 -32.16 5.98
CA GLY A 235 0.37 -31.67 6.83
C GLY A 235 -0.94 -31.41 6.10
N GLN A 236 -2.06 -31.68 6.77
CA GLN A 236 -3.40 -31.46 6.23
C GLN A 236 -3.62 -30.00 5.80
N SER A 237 -3.06 -29.04 6.53
CA SER A 237 -3.15 -27.61 6.22
C SER A 237 -2.51 -27.24 4.88
N SER A 238 -1.36 -27.82 4.55
CA SER A 238 -0.66 -27.62 3.27
C SER A 238 -1.49 -28.17 2.10
N THR A 239 -2.02 -29.38 2.26
CA THR A 239 -2.89 -30.03 1.27
C THR A 239 -4.19 -29.25 1.04
N ASP A 240 -4.84 -28.81 2.11
CA ASP A 240 -6.08 -28.01 2.03
C ASP A 240 -5.83 -26.66 1.35
N SER A 241 -4.68 -26.03 1.62
CA SER A 241 -4.28 -24.77 0.99
C SER A 241 -4.11 -24.94 -0.52
N LEU A 242 -3.45 -26.01 -0.95
CA LEU A 242 -3.27 -26.31 -2.36
C LEU A 242 -4.61 -26.66 -3.06
N LYS A 243 -5.54 -27.32 -2.36
CA LYS A 243 -6.90 -27.55 -2.85
C LYS A 243 -7.66 -26.23 -3.08
N LYS A 244 -7.53 -25.26 -2.17
CA LYS A 244 -8.14 -23.92 -2.33
C LYS A 244 -7.64 -23.19 -3.58
N LEU A 245 -6.36 -23.36 -3.94
CA LEU A 245 -5.79 -22.73 -5.14
C LEU A 245 -6.40 -23.25 -6.45
N GLN A 246 -7.01 -24.44 -6.46
CA GLN A 246 -7.63 -24.99 -7.67
C GLN A 246 -8.76 -24.12 -8.24
N GLY A 247 -9.42 -23.32 -7.40
CA GLY A 247 -10.44 -22.36 -7.84
C GLY A 247 -9.89 -21.00 -8.27
N SER A 248 -8.57 -20.77 -8.21
CA SER A 248 -7.97 -19.47 -8.46
C SER A 248 -7.98 -19.09 -9.94
N LYS A 249 -8.22 -17.81 -10.23
CA LYS A 249 -8.07 -17.26 -11.59
C LYS A 249 -6.62 -17.29 -12.07
N HIS A 250 -5.65 -17.36 -11.16
CA HIS A 250 -4.22 -17.43 -11.45
C HIS A 250 -3.67 -18.87 -11.42
N MET A 251 -4.54 -19.87 -11.37
CA MET A 251 -4.14 -21.28 -11.20
C MET A 251 -3.15 -21.76 -12.26
N ALA A 252 -3.28 -21.34 -13.52
CA ALA A 252 -2.32 -21.69 -14.57
C ALA A 252 -0.87 -21.24 -14.25
N LYS A 253 -0.71 -20.00 -13.77
CA LYS A 253 0.61 -19.45 -13.37
C LYS A 253 1.14 -20.15 -12.12
N ILE A 254 0.27 -20.38 -11.12
CA ILE A 254 0.63 -21.05 -9.87
C ILE A 254 1.06 -22.49 -10.16
N MET A 255 0.27 -23.24 -10.94
CA MET A 255 0.60 -24.61 -11.33
C MET A 255 1.88 -24.70 -12.14
N GLY A 256 2.11 -23.78 -13.09
CA GLY A 256 3.37 -23.74 -13.82
C GLY A 256 4.58 -23.62 -12.88
N ASN A 257 4.47 -22.85 -11.80
CA ASN A 257 5.52 -22.75 -10.78
C ASN A 257 5.60 -23.99 -9.89
N ILE A 258 4.47 -24.58 -9.51
CA ILE A 258 4.46 -25.81 -8.71
C ILE A 258 5.11 -26.96 -9.49
N LEU A 259 4.73 -27.17 -10.75
CA LEU A 259 5.30 -28.23 -11.58
C LEU A 259 6.80 -28.04 -11.77
N LYS A 260 7.25 -26.81 -12.03
CA LYS A 260 8.68 -26.47 -12.03
C LYS A 260 9.29 -26.89 -10.69
N LYS A 261 8.85 -26.36 -9.56
CA LYS A 261 9.45 -26.63 -8.24
C LYS A 261 9.46 -28.12 -7.86
N LYS A 262 8.34 -28.82 -8.04
CA LYS A 262 8.19 -30.23 -7.65
C LYS A 262 8.98 -31.20 -8.53
N TYR A 263 9.09 -30.92 -9.82
CA TYR A 263 9.66 -31.85 -10.79
C TYR A 263 10.98 -31.37 -11.43
N THR A 264 11.55 -30.22 -11.03
CA THR A 264 12.83 -29.70 -11.59
C THR A 264 13.95 -30.74 -11.55
N ASN A 265 13.99 -31.57 -10.50
CA ASN A 265 15.07 -32.55 -10.30
C ASN A 265 14.67 -33.98 -10.71
N LYS A 266 13.54 -34.17 -11.41
CA LYS A 266 13.09 -35.50 -11.84
C LYS A 266 13.32 -35.68 -13.34
N ASP A 267 14.18 -36.63 -13.68
CA ASP A 267 14.48 -36.98 -15.09
C ASP A 267 13.29 -37.65 -15.80
N LYS A 268 12.40 -38.31 -15.05
CA LYS A 268 11.16 -38.92 -15.55
C LYS A 268 10.05 -38.79 -14.51
N LEU A 269 8.85 -38.42 -14.97
CA LEU A 269 7.62 -38.48 -14.18
C LEU A 269 7.08 -39.91 -14.21
N SER A 270 6.90 -40.54 -13.05
CA SER A 270 6.21 -41.83 -12.97
C SER A 270 4.70 -41.63 -12.93
N ILE A 271 3.93 -42.69 -13.21
CA ILE A 271 2.47 -42.67 -13.03
C ILE A 271 2.12 -42.55 -11.55
N ASP A 272 2.91 -43.15 -10.66
CA ASP A 272 2.69 -43.07 -9.21
C ASP A 272 2.81 -41.62 -8.70
N ASP A 273 3.75 -40.84 -9.25
CA ASP A 273 3.87 -39.40 -8.96
C ASP A 273 2.61 -38.61 -9.36
N ILE A 274 1.86 -39.11 -10.34
CA ILE A 274 0.61 -38.53 -10.83
C ILE A 274 -0.59 -38.99 -9.98
N LEU A 275 -0.59 -40.24 -9.54
CA LEU A 275 -1.71 -40.80 -8.79
C LEU A 275 -1.69 -40.45 -7.29
N GLU A 276 -0.49 -40.27 -6.71
CA GLU A 276 -0.33 -40.07 -5.26
C GLU A 276 -0.56 -38.63 -4.82
N TRP A 277 -0.53 -37.65 -5.73
CA TRP A 277 -0.64 -36.26 -5.35
C TRP A 277 -2.06 -35.71 -5.57
N GLU A 278 -2.76 -35.46 -4.47
CA GLU A 278 -4.19 -35.08 -4.43
C GLU A 278 -4.57 -33.80 -5.20
N ILE A 279 -3.60 -33.07 -5.76
CA ILE A 279 -3.79 -31.82 -6.48
C ILE A 279 -3.92 -32.01 -7.99
N TRP A 280 -3.55 -33.18 -8.53
CA TRP A 280 -3.69 -33.51 -9.96
C TRP A 280 -5.12 -33.41 -10.50
N PRO A 281 -6.19 -33.79 -9.78
CA PRO A 281 -7.56 -33.54 -10.23
C PRO A 281 -7.85 -32.06 -10.51
N GLY A 282 -7.26 -31.15 -9.74
CA GLY A 282 -7.36 -29.71 -9.97
C GLY A 282 -6.62 -29.26 -11.23
N PHE A 283 -5.47 -29.88 -11.52
CA PHE A 283 -4.71 -29.62 -12.75
C PHE A 283 -5.48 -30.01 -14.01
N ILE A 284 -6.07 -31.21 -14.02
CA ILE A 284 -6.81 -31.73 -15.18
C ILE A 284 -8.01 -30.81 -15.50
N ARG A 285 -8.67 -30.24 -14.48
CA ARG A 285 -9.80 -29.31 -14.68
C ARG A 285 -9.43 -27.97 -15.33
N VAL A 286 -8.18 -27.52 -15.22
CA VAL A 286 -7.75 -26.22 -15.77
C VAL A 286 -7.32 -26.35 -17.24
N TYR A 287 -6.84 -27.53 -17.64
CA TYR A 287 -6.25 -27.76 -18.97
C TYR A 287 -7.02 -28.76 -19.85
N GLY A 288 -8.02 -29.47 -19.30
CA GLY A 288 -8.93 -30.34 -20.04
C GLY A 288 -10.24 -29.63 -20.38
#